data_AF-A0A133XM44-F1
#
_entry.id   AF-A0A133XM44-F1
#
_cell.length_a   1.000
_cell.length_b   1.000
_cell.length_c   1.000
_cell.angle_alpha   90.00
_cell.angle_beta   90.00
_cell.angle_gamma   90.00
#
_symmetry.space_group_name_H-M   'P 1'
#
loop_
_entity.id
_entity.type
_entity.pdbx_description
1 polymer ?
#
loop_
_entity_poly.entity_id
_entity_poly.type
_entity_poly.pdbx_seq_one_letter_code
_entity_poly.pdbx_strand_id
1 'polypeptide(L)'
;MNATHLQPAEAGPKADRLRASPPAIDWQQHLPADWREQVIVALDFTEHREYEMPASRSLGHDADGTLCYYAHRYLLEESRSDDDEDFYRVVAYGEQVHAWRLRDERWLIYRQVQNGDEQTPGRAFYSFSEQPPR
;
A
#
# COMPACT_ATOMS: atom_id res chain seq x y z
N MET A 1 41.95 -8.84 -54.46
CA MET A 1 42.23 -8.72 -53.01
C MET A 1 41.90 -7.30 -52.63
N ASN A 2 40.81 -7.05 -51.92
CA ASN A 2 40.58 -5.81 -51.18
C ASN A 2 39.54 -6.07 -50.08
N ALA A 3 39.89 -5.61 -48.89
CA ALA A 3 39.34 -6.02 -47.62
C ALA A 3 38.00 -5.34 -47.30
N THR A 4 37.06 -6.14 -46.80
CA THR A 4 35.81 -5.70 -46.19
C THR A 4 36.12 -4.94 -44.90
N HIS A 5 35.89 -3.64 -44.88
CA HIS A 5 35.93 -2.82 -43.67
C HIS A 5 34.57 -2.94 -42.96
N LEU A 6 34.50 -3.74 -41.89
CA LEU A 6 33.34 -3.81 -41.00
C LEU A 6 33.41 -2.64 -40.00
N GLN A 7 32.44 -1.73 -40.06
CA GLN A 7 32.20 -0.74 -39.00
C GLN A 7 31.66 -1.43 -37.74
N PRO A 8 32.01 -0.97 -36.53
CA PRO A 8 31.40 -1.48 -35.30
C PRO A 8 29.97 -0.94 -35.15
N ALA A 9 29.05 -1.82 -34.73
CA ALA A 9 27.70 -1.46 -34.36
C ALA A 9 27.70 -0.56 -33.13
N GLU A 10 27.11 0.62 -33.25
CA GLU A 10 26.88 1.54 -32.14
C GLU A 10 26.03 0.85 -31.07
N ALA A 11 26.57 0.80 -29.85
CA ALA A 11 25.83 0.38 -28.69
C ALA A 11 24.71 1.39 -28.44
N GLY A 12 23.47 0.98 -28.72
CA GLY A 12 22.28 1.74 -28.36
C GLY A 12 22.27 2.06 -26.87
N PRO A 13 21.65 3.18 -26.46
CA PRO A 13 21.65 3.58 -25.07
C PRO A 13 21.01 2.46 -24.26
N LYS A 14 21.78 1.91 -23.31
CA LYS A 14 21.23 1.07 -22.25
C LYS A 14 20.17 1.91 -21.57
N ALA A 15 18.91 1.58 -21.80
CA ALA A 15 17.81 2.13 -21.04
C ALA A 15 18.08 1.74 -19.59
N ASP A 16 18.68 2.67 -18.86
CA ASP A 16 18.83 2.60 -17.43
C ASP A 16 17.40 2.55 -16.92
N ARG A 17 16.91 1.33 -16.65
CA ARG A 17 15.72 1.11 -15.83
C ARG A 17 16.13 1.65 -14.47
N LEU A 18 16.08 2.97 -14.32
CA LEU A 18 16.03 3.66 -13.05
C LEU A 18 14.97 2.89 -12.28
N ARG A 19 15.42 2.07 -11.32
CA ARG A 19 14.55 1.49 -10.31
C ARG A 19 13.82 2.68 -9.73
N ALA A 20 12.57 2.89 -10.14
CA ALA A 20 11.74 3.89 -9.52
C ALA A 20 11.78 3.55 -8.03
N SER A 21 12.35 4.43 -7.21
CA SER A 21 12.21 4.31 -5.77
C SER A 21 10.71 4.14 -5.50
N PRO A 22 10.31 3.18 -4.65
CA PRO A 22 8.90 3.06 -4.29
C PRO A 22 8.39 4.44 -3.88
N PRO A 23 7.15 4.81 -4.26
CA PRO A 23 6.60 6.10 -3.90
C PRO A 23 6.71 6.26 -2.38
N ALA A 24 7.09 7.46 -1.94
CA ALA A 24 7.10 7.79 -0.52
C ALA A 24 5.72 7.47 0.07
N ILE A 25 5.67 6.77 1.20
CA ILE A 25 4.42 6.42 1.88
C ILE A 25 3.69 7.73 2.21
N ASP A 26 2.56 7.98 1.55
CA ASP A 26 1.68 9.10 1.88
C ASP A 26 0.88 8.75 3.14
N TRP A 27 1.54 8.87 4.28
CA TRP A 27 0.95 8.52 5.57
C TRP A 27 -0.20 9.44 5.99
N GLN A 28 -0.36 10.61 5.34
CA GLN A 28 -1.48 11.52 5.59
C GLN A 28 -2.71 11.20 4.72
N GLN A 29 -2.60 10.21 3.83
CA GLN A 29 -3.73 9.72 3.04
C GLN A 29 -4.89 9.32 3.96
N HIS A 30 -6.09 9.83 3.68
CA HIS A 30 -7.31 9.62 4.49
C HIS A 30 -7.30 10.26 5.89
N LEU A 31 -6.25 11.00 6.28
CA LEU A 31 -6.28 11.76 7.53
C LEU A 31 -7.16 13.03 7.34
N PRO A 32 -8.26 13.19 8.12
CA PRO A 32 -9.08 14.39 8.00
C PRO A 32 -8.29 15.64 8.40
N ALA A 33 -8.53 16.75 7.71
CA ALA A 33 -7.77 18.00 7.89
C ALA A 33 -7.77 18.48 9.35
N ASP A 34 -8.93 18.41 10.02
CA ASP A 34 -9.11 18.84 11.41
C ASP A 34 -8.25 18.07 12.42
N TRP A 35 -7.75 16.89 12.05
CA TRP A 35 -6.92 16.04 12.92
C TRP A 35 -5.43 16.12 12.62
N ARG A 36 -4.99 16.81 11.55
CA ARG A 36 -3.57 16.85 11.13
C ARG A 36 -2.64 17.44 12.18
N GLU A 37 -3.10 18.42 12.94
CA GLU A 37 -2.29 19.03 14.01
C GLU A 37 -2.25 18.16 15.28
N GLN A 38 -3.21 17.26 15.43
CA GLN A 38 -3.41 16.41 16.61
C GLN A 38 -2.68 15.07 16.51
N VAL A 39 -2.27 14.65 15.31
CA VAL A 39 -1.48 13.41 15.13
C VAL A 39 -0.01 13.64 15.46
N ILE A 40 0.64 12.58 15.94
CA ILE A 40 2.09 12.53 16.06
C ILE A 40 2.67 12.29 14.65
N VAL A 41 3.69 13.07 14.29
CA VAL A 41 4.34 12.99 12.96
C VAL A 41 5.18 11.73 12.87
N ALA A 42 4.91 10.90 11.85
CA ALA A 42 5.76 9.78 11.49
C ALA A 42 6.96 10.26 10.65
N LEU A 43 8.16 9.93 11.09
CA LEU A 43 9.43 10.35 10.49
C LEU A 43 10.17 9.19 9.82
N ASP A 44 10.04 7.98 10.34
CA ASP A 44 10.64 6.77 9.79
C ASP A 44 9.58 5.73 9.45
N PHE A 45 9.77 5.00 8.35
CA PHE A 45 8.78 4.06 7.82
C PHE A 45 9.38 2.70 7.49
N THR A 46 8.67 1.65 7.90
CA THR A 46 8.93 0.27 7.48
C THR A 46 7.73 -0.28 6.72
N GLU A 47 7.97 -0.93 5.58
CA GLU A 47 6.94 -1.59 4.80
C GLU A 47 7.21 -3.09 4.71
N HIS A 48 6.18 -3.88 4.99
CA HIS A 48 6.15 -5.32 4.82
C HIS A 48 5.14 -5.64 3.72
N ARG A 49 5.54 -6.46 2.74
CA ARG A 49 4.66 -6.93 1.66
C ARG A 49 4.67 -8.44 1.65
N GLU A 50 3.49 -9.01 1.54
CA GLU A 50 3.36 -10.46 1.35
C GLU A 50 3.66 -10.83 -0.10
N TYR A 51 4.32 -11.97 -0.27
CA TYR A 51 4.70 -12.47 -1.59
C TYR A 51 3.56 -13.23 -2.27
N GLU A 52 2.78 -13.99 -1.48
CA GLU A 52 1.79 -14.93 -2.01
C GLU A 52 0.41 -14.30 -2.22
N MET A 53 0.12 -13.18 -1.54
CA MET A 53 -1.15 -12.47 -1.65
C MET A 53 -0.92 -10.95 -1.79
N PRO A 54 -1.87 -10.21 -2.40
CA PRO A 54 -1.80 -8.75 -2.47
C PRO A 54 -2.08 -8.14 -1.08
N ALA A 55 -1.12 -8.27 -0.16
CA ALA A 55 -1.18 -7.72 1.18
C ALA A 55 0.08 -6.92 1.50
N SER A 56 -0.11 -5.81 2.20
CA SER A 56 0.97 -4.94 2.65
C SER A 56 0.63 -4.33 4.00
N ARG A 57 1.68 -4.02 4.77
CA ARG A 57 1.60 -3.34 6.05
C ARG A 57 2.71 -2.29 6.13
N SER A 58 2.36 -1.09 6.54
CA SER A 58 3.31 0.01 6.76
C SER A 58 3.25 0.45 8.21
N LEU A 59 4.41 0.65 8.81
CA LEU A 59 4.56 1.16 10.17
C LEU A 59 5.33 2.47 10.11
N GLY A 60 4.86 3.49 10.82
CA GLY A 60 5.55 4.76 10.95
C GLY A 60 5.90 5.05 12.41
N HIS A 61 7.13 5.54 12.63
CA HIS A 61 7.67 5.82 13.95
C HIS A 61 8.00 7.31 14.07
N ASP A 62 7.84 7.85 15.27
CA ASP A 62 8.18 9.25 15.59
C ASP A 62 9.68 9.44 15.86
N ALA A 63 10.07 10.63 16.30
CA ALA A 63 11.47 10.97 16.56
C ALA A 63 12.12 10.12 17.66
N ASP A 64 11.32 9.55 18.57
CA ASP A 64 11.78 8.69 19.66
C ASP A 64 11.73 7.20 19.26
N GLY A 65 11.37 6.89 18.01
CA GLY A 65 11.19 5.54 17.52
C GLY A 65 9.90 4.87 17.99
N THR A 66 8.95 5.63 18.53
CA THR A 66 7.66 5.07 18.99
C THR A 66 6.68 4.96 17.83
N LEU A 67 5.95 3.85 17.75
CA LEU A 67 4.94 3.64 16.72
C LEU A 67 3.84 4.71 16.82
N CYS A 68 3.68 5.49 15.75
CA CYS A 68 2.70 6.57 15.65
C CYS A 68 1.83 6.50 14.40
N TYR A 69 2.17 5.63 13.45
CA TYR A 69 1.36 5.37 12.27
C TYR A 69 1.33 3.87 11.96
N TYR A 70 0.18 3.40 11.54
CA TYR A 70 -0.02 2.03 11.07
C TYR A 70 -0.92 2.07 9.83
N ALA A 71 -0.57 1.31 8.82
CA ALA A 71 -1.46 1.04 7.70
C ALA A 71 -1.38 -0.42 7.29
N HIS A 72 -2.49 -0.96 6.82
CA HIS A 72 -2.47 -2.20 6.06
C HIS A 72 -3.45 -2.13 4.91
N ARG A 73 -3.18 -2.95 3.91
CA ARG A 73 -4.13 -3.26 2.85
C ARG A 73 -3.97 -4.71 2.45
N TYR A 74 -5.08 -5.42 2.29
CA TYR A 74 -5.07 -6.74 1.66
C TYR A 74 -6.27 -6.94 0.75
N LEU A 75 -6.11 -7.81 -0.24
CA LEU A 75 -7.17 -8.33 -1.09
C LEU A 75 -7.16 -9.85 -1.03
N LEU A 76 -8.33 -10.42 -0.80
CA LEU A 76 -8.60 -11.84 -0.91
C LEU A 76 -9.24 -12.10 -2.28
N GLU A 77 -8.55 -12.87 -3.11
CA GLU A 77 -9.04 -13.29 -4.42
C GLU A 77 -9.61 -14.70 -4.32
N GLU A 78 -10.77 -14.92 -4.93
CA GLU A 78 -11.34 -16.25 -5.14
C GLU A 78 -11.30 -16.61 -6.62
N SER A 79 -10.93 -17.85 -6.91
CA SER A 79 -11.09 -18.42 -8.24
C SER A 79 -12.55 -18.87 -8.40
N ARG A 80 -13.22 -18.35 -9.42
CA ARG A 80 -14.56 -18.80 -9.85
C ARG A 80 -14.46 -19.43 -11.24
N SER A 81 -15.33 -20.39 -11.50
CA SER A 81 -15.56 -20.99 -12.81
C SER A 81 -17.01 -20.70 -13.17
N ASP A 82 -17.26 -20.27 -14.40
CA ASP A 82 -18.57 -20.49 -15.00
C ASP A 82 -18.63 -21.88 -15.63
N ASP A 83 -19.77 -22.24 -16.20
CA ASP A 83 -20.06 -23.58 -16.75
C ASP A 83 -19.15 -23.96 -17.95
N ASP A 84 -18.35 -23.02 -18.46
CA ASP A 84 -17.52 -23.14 -19.66
C ASP A 84 -16.00 -23.32 -19.35
N GLU A 85 -15.66 -23.92 -18.21
CA GLU A 85 -14.30 -24.36 -17.78
C GLU A 85 -13.24 -23.27 -17.53
N ASP A 86 -13.54 -21.99 -17.75
CA ASP A 86 -12.58 -20.90 -17.52
C ASP A 86 -12.57 -20.40 -16.06
N PHE A 87 -11.42 -20.54 -15.41
CA PHE A 87 -11.20 -19.98 -14.08
C PHE A 87 -10.81 -18.49 -14.16
N TYR A 88 -11.61 -17.62 -13.54
CA TYR A 88 -11.29 -16.20 -13.37
C TYR A 88 -11.20 -15.83 -11.88
N ARG A 89 -10.36 -14.83 -11.57
CA ARG A 89 -10.20 -14.33 -10.21
C ARG A 89 -11.15 -13.16 -9.96
N VAL A 90 -11.86 -13.21 -8.85
CA VAL A 90 -12.66 -12.09 -8.33
C VAL A 90 -12.15 -11.69 -6.96
N VAL A 91 -12.20 -10.40 -6.64
CA VAL A 91 -11.95 -9.93 -5.27
C VAL A 91 -13.15 -10.35 -4.43
N ALA A 92 -12.97 -11.35 -3.57
CA ALA A 92 -14.00 -11.79 -2.64
C ALA A 92 -14.11 -10.85 -1.43
N TYR A 93 -12.97 -10.31 -1.01
CA TYR A 93 -12.88 -9.39 0.12
C TYR A 93 -11.65 -8.49 0.00
N GLY A 94 -11.73 -7.28 0.52
CA GLY A 94 -10.59 -6.39 0.66
C GLY A 94 -10.73 -5.52 1.89
N GLU A 95 -9.61 -5.14 2.48
CA GLU A 95 -9.60 -4.18 3.57
C GLU A 95 -8.43 -3.22 3.42
N GLN A 96 -8.70 -1.95 3.71
CA GLN A 96 -7.69 -0.92 3.89
C GLN A 96 -7.90 -0.24 5.24
N VAL A 97 -6.83 -0.15 6.02
CA VAL A 97 -6.81 0.54 7.31
C VAL A 97 -5.67 1.53 7.33
N HIS A 98 -5.94 2.72 7.85
CA HIS A 98 -4.93 3.68 8.28
C HIS A 98 -5.21 4.06 9.72
N ALA A 99 -4.17 4.21 10.52
CA ALA A 99 -4.29 4.60 11.91
C ALA A 99 -3.16 5.53 12.32
N TRP A 100 -3.52 6.58 13.06
CA TRP A 100 -2.61 7.61 13.53
C TRP A 100 -2.72 7.75 15.03
N ARG A 101 -1.57 7.73 15.71
CA ARG A 101 -1.51 8.07 17.13
C ARG A 101 -1.70 9.57 17.30
N LEU A 102 -2.60 9.93 18.19
CA LEU A 102 -2.91 11.29 18.57
C LEU A 102 -2.01 11.73 19.74
N ARG A 103 -1.93 13.05 19.96
CA ARG A 103 -1.23 13.64 21.10
C ARG A 103 -1.81 13.24 22.46
N ASP A 104 -3.07 12.82 22.50
CA ASP A 104 -3.73 12.27 23.69
C ASP A 104 -3.60 10.74 23.79
N GLU A 105 -2.63 10.16 23.08
CA GLU A 105 -2.25 8.74 23.06
C GLU A 105 -3.25 7.78 22.40
N ARG A 106 -4.47 8.23 22.15
CA ARG A 106 -5.47 7.46 21.39
C ARG A 106 -5.07 7.33 19.92
N TRP A 107 -5.71 6.40 19.24
CA TRP A 107 -5.54 6.14 17.81
C TRP A 107 -6.79 6.56 17.07
N LEU A 108 -6.65 7.46 16.08
CA LEU A 108 -7.67 7.69 15.07
C LEU A 108 -7.50 6.63 13.98
N ILE A 109 -8.53 5.84 13.72
CA ILE A 109 -8.52 4.73 12.77
C ILE A 109 -9.49 5.03 11.63
N TYR A 110 -8.99 5.04 10.40
CA TYR A 110 -9.77 4.93 9.17
C TYR A 110 -9.85 3.45 8.77
N ARG A 111 -11.04 2.96 8.45
CA ARG A 111 -11.23 1.61 7.89
C ARG A 111 -12.19 1.64 6.72
N GLN A 112 -11.80 0.93 5.65
CA GLN A 112 -12.63 0.68 4.49
C GLN A 112 -12.58 -0.80 4.14
N VAL A 113 -13.74 -1.40 3.94
CA VAL A 113 -13.89 -2.82 3.57
C VAL A 113 -14.53 -2.88 2.20
N GLN A 114 -14.03 -3.77 1.34
CA GLN A 114 -14.61 -4.12 0.05
C GLN A 114 -15.12 -5.56 0.13
N ASN A 115 -16.38 -5.78 -0.25
CA ASN A 115 -16.97 -7.11 -0.33
C ASN A 115 -17.19 -7.49 -1.80
N GLY A 116 -17.05 -8.76 -2.14
CA GLY A 116 -17.01 -9.23 -3.54
C GLY A 116 -18.29 -9.06 -4.35
N ASP A 117 -19.42 -8.75 -3.73
CA ASP A 117 -20.68 -8.49 -4.43
C ASP A 117 -20.86 -7.00 -4.80
N GLU A 118 -20.02 -6.11 -4.27
CA GLU A 118 -20.10 -4.67 -4.56
C GLU A 118 -18.97 -4.26 -5.52
N GLN A 119 -19.35 -3.80 -6.72
CA GLN A 119 -18.42 -3.16 -7.68
C GLN A 119 -17.79 -1.88 -7.10
N THR A 120 -18.33 -1.36 -5.99
CA THR A 120 -17.82 -0.18 -5.29
C THR A 120 -17.26 -0.60 -3.94
N PRO A 121 -16.07 -0.14 -3.54
CA PRO A 121 -15.58 -0.41 -2.19
C PRO A 121 -16.57 0.15 -1.17
N GLY A 122 -16.79 -0.59 -0.08
CA GLY A 122 -17.75 -0.24 0.95
C GLY A 122 -17.45 1.12 1.59
N ARG A 123 -18.45 1.67 2.28
CA ARG A 123 -18.33 2.97 2.94
C ARG A 123 -17.23 2.92 4.00
N ALA A 124 -16.27 3.84 3.90
CA ALA A 124 -15.26 4.02 4.93
C ALA A 124 -15.83 4.67 6.20
N PHE A 125 -15.22 4.38 7.34
CA PHE A 125 -15.57 4.97 8.62
C PHE A 125 -14.34 5.27 9.47
N TYR A 126 -14.54 6.13 10.48
CA TYR A 126 -13.52 6.48 11.47
C TYR A 126 -13.92 5.98 12.85
N SER A 127 -12.94 5.58 13.65
CA SER A 127 -13.12 5.22 15.06
C SER A 127 -11.92 5.64 15.90
N PHE A 128 -12.09 5.64 17.22
CA PHE A 128 -11.00 5.82 18.19
C PHE A 128 -10.68 4.50 18.90
N SER A 129 -9.42 4.32 19.27
CA SER A 129 -8.94 3.17 20.03
C SER A 129 -7.80 3.56 20.96
N GLU A 130 -7.67 2.91 22.11
CA GLU A 130 -6.51 3.08 23.01
C GLU A 130 -5.27 2.31 22.52
N GLN A 131 -5.43 1.46 21.50
CA GLN A 131 -4.38 0.61 20.96
C GLN A 131 -4.29 0.73 19.44
N PRO A 132 -3.09 0.56 18.85
CA PRO A 132 -2.97 0.47 17.40
C PRO A 132 -3.72 -0.76 16.86
N PRO A 133 -4.07 -0.76 15.56
CA PRO A 133 -4.53 -1.97 14.87
C PRO A 133 -3.50 -3.11 14.98
N ARG A 134 -3.98 -4.36 14.90
CA ARG A 134 -3.18 -5.59 15.03
C ARG A 134 -2.91 -6.21 13.66
#